data_AF-A0A2K8U4B7-F1
#
_entry.id   AF-A0A2K8U4B7-F1
#
_cell.length_a   1.000
_cell.length_b   1.000
_cell.length_c   1.000
_cell.angle_alpha   90.00
_cell.angle_beta   90.00
_cell.angle_gamma   90.00
#
_symmetry.space_group_name_H-M   'P 1'
#
loop_
_entity.id
_entity.type
_entity.pdbx_description
1 polymer ?
#
loop_
_entity_poly.entity_id
_entity_poly.type
_entity_poly.pdbx_seq_one_letter_code
_entity_poly.pdbx_strand_id
1 'polypeptide(L)'
;MLTPKQKAKTLPLGLLLLLAMLGSQAPAAAPMQQAFLIQNSGWMEPFYTDPRSQFKPLVLAVFHAVTSPDEKVFVSVFNQSFGDHQSPELIFSSGAAGPPLEDVIAAVTVAKKPKSGALTDTDFQEAVTKTIVEQFLGRPGIIWIFTNNRNSPHNDPETLARNREFYELVHIEPTIARTVVFPLGMAVKGRVYQAGGLMVYALAYGQEADAALRHLIQSGRTAKVFTEQPARLKPLDRDSVRLLPREIRNESAITVGMAADQATVLLDVVASREQPRVEIVASLENLFYPYIIEAADIAARFTVGSWQGPLSVDPPAVSRLQPGAQEVVRVSLPIPLAQIPSIWSAKAMSSLGKRIQMEGTVEITLNNQRLALSDTFRQDLNALFPGDPISEVFVPPQDTLASRVSIPLLIRINYPLYPLIIIGAALLLGLGLILFALGFFTRPRDYHIRVDGQVQTCRLKPFQRQELYCAAGDRVAGVRRGLTGVEILDPKEGHRVEVTQ
;
A
#
# COMPACT_ATOMS: atom_id res chain seq x y z
N MET A 1 0.59 -57.68 39.68
CA MET A 1 -0.44 -56.64 39.53
C MET A 1 0.13 -55.54 38.64
N LEU A 2 -0.40 -55.42 37.43
CA LEU A 2 0.01 -54.51 36.36
C LEU A 2 -1.19 -53.62 36.03
N THR A 3 -1.03 -52.30 36.06
CA THR A 3 -1.95 -51.27 35.49
C THR A 3 -1.17 -49.95 35.34
N PRO A 4 -1.62 -48.98 34.51
CA PRO A 4 -1.93 -49.09 33.09
C PRO A 4 -1.18 -48.04 32.23
N LYS A 5 -1.09 -48.33 30.93
CA LYS A 5 -0.54 -47.47 29.88
C LYS A 5 -1.44 -46.24 29.62
N GLN A 6 -0.88 -45.02 29.65
CA GLN A 6 -1.42 -43.87 28.92
C GLN A 6 -0.63 -43.67 27.62
N LYS A 7 -1.24 -44.04 26.50
CA LYS A 7 -0.75 -43.72 25.15
C LYS A 7 -1.16 -42.28 24.83
N ALA A 8 -0.20 -41.36 24.78
CA ALA A 8 -0.38 -40.08 24.11
C ALA A 8 -0.54 -40.36 22.61
N LYS A 9 -1.74 -40.12 22.06
CA LYS A 9 -1.98 -40.12 20.61
C LYS A 9 -1.25 -38.90 20.03
N THR A 10 -0.10 -39.12 19.41
CA THR A 10 0.50 -38.15 18.49
C THR A 10 -0.47 -37.94 17.34
N LEU A 11 -1.08 -36.75 17.28
CA LEU A 11 -1.75 -36.30 16.07
C LEU A 11 -0.71 -36.31 14.94
N PRO A 12 -0.97 -36.94 13.78
CA PRO A 12 -0.01 -36.95 12.70
C PRO A 12 0.20 -35.51 12.20
N LEU A 13 1.48 -35.10 12.17
CA LEU A 13 1.97 -33.82 11.66
C LEU A 13 1.47 -33.50 10.23
N GLY A 14 0.95 -34.50 9.50
CA GLY A 14 0.31 -34.36 8.20
C GLY A 14 -1.05 -33.65 8.20
N LEU A 15 -1.80 -33.62 9.31
CA LEU A 15 -3.10 -32.93 9.36
C LEU A 15 -2.95 -31.40 9.55
N LEU A 16 -1.86 -30.97 10.18
CA LEU A 16 -1.53 -29.54 10.35
C LEU A 16 -0.94 -28.91 9.08
N LEU A 17 -0.38 -29.72 8.17
CA LEU A 17 0.10 -29.25 6.87
C LEU A 17 -1.03 -29.06 5.84
N LEU A 18 -2.16 -29.77 5.99
CA LEU A 18 -3.31 -29.63 5.08
C LEU A 18 -4.15 -28.36 5.37
N LEU A 19 -4.15 -27.88 6.62
CA LEU A 19 -4.82 -26.64 7.01
C LEU A 19 -4.04 -25.36 6.65
N ALA A 20 -2.74 -25.47 6.40
CA ALA A 20 -1.91 -24.34 5.94
C ALA A 20 -1.91 -24.14 4.41
N MET A 21 -2.55 -25.04 3.65
CA MET A 21 -2.75 -24.97 2.20
C MET A 21 -4.15 -24.47 1.81
N LEU A 22 -4.97 -24.04 2.78
CA LEU A 22 -6.11 -23.15 2.53
C LEU A 22 -5.53 -21.78 2.20
N GLY A 23 -5.03 -21.67 0.97
CA GLY A 23 -4.53 -20.45 0.39
C GLY A 23 -5.55 -19.35 0.58
N SER A 24 -5.04 -18.16 0.85
CA SER A 24 -5.76 -16.90 0.76
C SER A 24 -6.38 -16.80 -0.63
N GLN A 25 -7.55 -17.41 -0.84
CA GLN A 25 -8.40 -17.05 -1.96
C GLN A 25 -8.82 -15.61 -1.66
N ALA A 26 -8.35 -14.69 -2.51
CA ALA A 26 -8.88 -13.34 -2.51
C ALA A 26 -10.41 -13.45 -2.52
N PRO A 27 -11.13 -12.68 -1.69
CA PRO A 27 -12.58 -12.75 -1.64
C PRO A 27 -13.11 -12.61 -3.07
N ALA A 28 -13.93 -13.57 -3.50
CA ALA A 28 -14.62 -13.47 -4.78
C ALA A 28 -15.37 -12.14 -4.79
N ALA A 29 -15.14 -11.33 -5.82
CA ALA A 29 -15.83 -10.06 -5.96
C ALA A 29 -17.34 -10.31 -5.90
N ALA A 30 -18.07 -9.52 -5.09
CA ALA A 30 -19.51 -9.65 -4.99
C ALA A 30 -20.16 -9.53 -6.39
N PRO A 31 -21.25 -10.27 -6.67
CA PRO A 31 -21.92 -10.22 -7.96
C PRO A 31 -22.29 -8.78 -8.31
N MET A 32 -21.86 -8.32 -9.49
CA MET A 32 -22.07 -6.96 -9.96
C MET A 32 -23.12 -6.97 -11.08
N GLN A 33 -24.10 -6.08 -11.02
CA GLN A 33 -25.03 -5.94 -12.15
C GLN A 33 -24.32 -5.33 -13.36
N GLN A 34 -24.65 -5.82 -14.55
CA GLN A 34 -24.02 -5.39 -15.79
C GLN A 34 -25.08 -5.02 -16.84
N ALA A 35 -24.75 -4.05 -17.70
CA ALA A 35 -25.55 -3.69 -18.85
C ALA A 35 -24.69 -3.72 -20.12
N PHE A 36 -25.27 -4.19 -21.22
CA PHE A 36 -24.65 -4.23 -22.55
C PHE A 36 -25.48 -3.36 -23.48
N LEU A 37 -24.91 -2.21 -23.87
CA LEU A 37 -25.49 -1.25 -24.77
C LEU A 37 -24.91 -1.44 -26.17
N ILE A 38 -25.75 -1.88 -27.10
CA ILE A 38 -25.35 -2.19 -28.47
C ILE A 38 -25.88 -1.10 -29.39
N GLN A 39 -24.99 -0.29 -29.97
CA GLN A 39 -25.42 0.77 -30.87
C GLN A 39 -25.98 0.16 -32.15
N ASN A 40 -27.21 0.53 -32.53
CA ASN A 40 -27.84 0.09 -33.78
C ASN A 40 -28.27 1.25 -34.69
N SER A 41 -27.62 2.40 -34.56
CA SER A 41 -27.82 3.57 -35.43
C SER A 41 -27.31 3.34 -36.86
N GLY A 42 -27.56 4.30 -37.75
CA GLY A 42 -27.18 4.21 -39.16
C GLY A 42 -25.70 3.96 -39.43
N TRP A 43 -24.83 4.57 -38.64
CA TRP A 43 -23.37 4.42 -38.77
C TRP A 43 -22.89 2.99 -38.52
N MET A 44 -23.70 2.22 -37.81
CA MET A 44 -23.43 0.82 -37.54
C MET A 44 -23.87 -0.12 -38.68
N GLU A 45 -24.51 0.38 -39.75
CA GLU A 45 -24.99 -0.43 -40.88
C GLU A 45 -24.02 -1.52 -41.35
N PRO A 46 -22.76 -1.23 -41.69
CA PRO A 46 -21.83 -2.24 -42.19
C PRO A 46 -21.59 -3.38 -41.17
N PHE A 47 -21.66 -3.11 -39.87
CA PHE A 47 -21.47 -4.12 -38.82
C PHE A 47 -22.63 -5.11 -38.73
N TYR A 48 -23.82 -4.73 -39.20
CA TYR A 48 -25.00 -5.60 -39.20
C TYR A 48 -25.25 -6.27 -40.56
N THR A 49 -24.81 -5.66 -41.66
CA THR A 49 -25.14 -6.11 -43.02
C THR A 49 -24.01 -6.84 -43.73
N ASP A 50 -22.74 -6.58 -43.38
CA ASP A 50 -21.61 -7.30 -43.97
C ASP A 50 -21.60 -8.75 -43.47
N PRO A 51 -21.71 -9.77 -44.35
CA PRO A 51 -21.70 -11.17 -43.95
C PRO A 51 -20.41 -11.62 -43.24
N ARG A 52 -19.32 -10.86 -43.38
CA ARG A 52 -18.03 -11.14 -42.71
C ARG A 52 -17.93 -10.49 -41.34
N SER A 53 -18.85 -9.61 -40.98
CA SER A 53 -18.84 -8.89 -39.72
C SER A 53 -18.81 -9.85 -38.53
N GLN A 54 -17.88 -9.61 -37.61
CA GLN A 54 -17.78 -10.34 -36.33
C GLN A 54 -18.46 -9.58 -35.19
N PHE A 55 -19.27 -8.55 -35.48
CA PHE A 55 -19.85 -7.66 -34.47
C PHE A 55 -20.75 -8.40 -33.47
N LYS A 56 -21.72 -9.16 -33.96
CA LYS A 56 -22.63 -9.95 -33.10
C LYS A 56 -21.89 -11.05 -32.31
N PRO A 57 -21.00 -11.86 -32.94
CA PRO A 57 -20.13 -12.76 -32.21
C PRO A 57 -19.27 -12.09 -31.12
N LEU A 58 -18.73 -10.90 -31.41
CA LEU A 58 -17.95 -10.12 -30.44
C LEU A 58 -18.80 -9.75 -29.22
N VAL A 59 -20.02 -9.24 -29.41
CA VAL A 59 -20.93 -8.90 -28.30
C VAL A 59 -21.16 -10.11 -27.39
N LEU A 60 -21.47 -11.27 -27.97
CA LEU A 60 -21.66 -12.51 -27.23
C LEU A 60 -20.37 -12.96 -26.52
N ALA A 61 -19.23 -12.88 -27.19
CA ALA A 61 -17.94 -13.25 -26.61
C ALA A 61 -17.61 -12.37 -25.38
N VAL A 62 -17.80 -11.05 -25.48
CA VAL A 62 -17.61 -10.14 -24.35
C VAL A 62 -18.59 -10.48 -23.23
N PHE A 63 -19.87 -10.68 -23.52
CA PHE A 63 -20.88 -11.07 -22.54
C PHE A 63 -20.42 -12.31 -21.75
N HIS A 64 -20.10 -13.42 -22.41
CA HIS A 64 -19.67 -14.64 -21.73
C HIS A 64 -18.33 -14.49 -21.00
N ALA A 65 -17.44 -13.63 -21.50
CA ALA A 65 -16.14 -13.41 -20.87
C ALA A 65 -16.28 -12.67 -19.54
N VAL A 66 -17.21 -11.71 -19.43
CA VAL A 66 -17.25 -10.75 -18.32
C VAL A 66 -18.42 -10.97 -17.35
N THR A 67 -19.45 -11.75 -17.71
CA THR A 67 -20.59 -12.02 -16.81
C THR A 67 -20.46 -13.34 -16.05
N SER A 68 -21.14 -13.43 -14.91
CA SER A 68 -21.27 -14.65 -14.11
C SER A 68 -22.76 -15.02 -13.92
N PRO A 69 -23.12 -16.30 -13.69
CA PRO A 69 -24.53 -16.73 -13.61
C PRO A 69 -25.35 -16.08 -12.48
N ASP A 70 -24.69 -15.56 -11.45
CA ASP A 70 -25.26 -14.89 -10.28
C ASP A 70 -25.44 -13.37 -10.46
N GLU A 71 -25.00 -12.82 -11.59
CA GLU A 71 -25.09 -11.40 -11.89
C GLU A 71 -26.41 -11.04 -12.58
N LYS A 72 -26.96 -9.87 -12.23
CA LYS A 72 -28.09 -9.29 -12.95
C LYS A 72 -27.57 -8.63 -14.21
N VAL A 73 -27.99 -9.10 -15.38
CA VAL A 73 -27.50 -8.62 -16.67
C VAL A 73 -28.64 -8.09 -17.53
N PHE A 74 -28.43 -6.93 -18.13
CA PHE A 74 -29.32 -6.31 -19.10
C PHE A 74 -28.62 -6.17 -20.45
N VAL A 75 -29.33 -6.39 -21.54
CA VAL A 75 -28.84 -6.08 -22.88
C VAL A 75 -29.87 -5.21 -23.57
N SER A 76 -29.40 -4.08 -24.08
CA SER A 76 -30.21 -3.10 -24.78
C SER A 76 -29.58 -2.70 -26.10
N VAL A 77 -30.41 -2.31 -27.05
CA VAL A 77 -29.98 -1.63 -28.26
C VAL A 77 -30.24 -0.14 -28.13
N PHE A 78 -29.35 0.69 -28.63
CA PHE A 78 -29.50 2.13 -28.51
C PHE A 78 -29.17 2.87 -29.82
N ASN A 79 -29.89 3.97 -29.98
CA ASN A 79 -29.79 4.97 -31.03
C ASN A 79 -30.37 6.29 -30.44
N GLN A 80 -31.05 7.11 -31.24
CA GLN A 80 -31.76 8.29 -30.79
C GLN A 80 -33.26 7.99 -30.55
N SER A 81 -33.84 8.44 -29.44
CA SER A 81 -35.30 8.44 -29.26
C SER A 81 -35.99 9.38 -30.27
N PHE A 82 -37.09 8.95 -30.89
CA PHE A 82 -37.90 9.79 -31.78
C PHE A 82 -39.38 9.34 -31.77
N GLY A 83 -40.30 10.28 -31.60
CA GLY A 83 -41.74 9.94 -31.51
C GLY A 83 -41.99 8.88 -30.42
N ASP A 84 -42.64 7.78 -30.80
CA ASP A 84 -42.94 6.65 -29.90
C ASP A 84 -41.76 5.68 -29.71
N HIS A 85 -40.70 5.79 -30.52
CA HIS A 85 -39.51 4.96 -30.38
C HIS A 85 -38.65 5.46 -29.21
N GLN A 86 -38.45 4.59 -28.22
CA GLN A 86 -37.63 4.85 -27.04
C GLN A 86 -36.28 4.17 -27.16
N SER A 87 -35.21 4.92 -26.90
CA SER A 87 -33.84 4.45 -26.75
C SER A 87 -33.38 4.66 -25.29
N PRO A 88 -32.60 3.76 -24.68
CA PRO A 88 -32.24 2.43 -25.16
C PRO A 88 -33.42 1.45 -25.00
N GLU A 89 -33.58 0.50 -25.93
CA GLU A 89 -34.60 -0.54 -25.88
C GLU A 89 -34.03 -1.80 -25.20
N LEU A 90 -34.66 -2.27 -24.11
CA LEU A 90 -34.28 -3.51 -23.44
C LEU A 90 -34.72 -4.74 -24.24
N ILE A 91 -33.75 -5.53 -24.70
CA ILE A 91 -33.99 -6.72 -25.54
C ILE A 91 -33.72 -8.04 -24.80
N PHE A 92 -32.98 -7.99 -23.69
CA PHE A 92 -32.74 -9.16 -22.84
C PHE A 92 -32.49 -8.73 -21.39
N SER A 93 -32.96 -9.56 -20.44
CA SER A 93 -32.71 -9.40 -19.01
C SER A 93 -32.52 -10.77 -18.35
N SER A 94 -31.48 -10.92 -17.55
CA SER A 94 -31.21 -12.16 -16.80
C SER A 94 -32.39 -12.50 -15.88
N GLY A 95 -32.90 -13.73 -15.98
CA GLY A 95 -34.02 -14.20 -15.17
C GLY A 95 -35.41 -13.81 -15.68
N ALA A 96 -35.52 -13.06 -16.78
CA ALA A 96 -36.78 -12.88 -17.49
C ALA A 96 -37.08 -14.09 -18.41
N ALA A 97 -38.37 -14.39 -18.60
CA ALA A 97 -38.79 -15.38 -19.60
C ALA A 97 -38.62 -14.77 -21.01
N GLY A 98 -37.91 -15.46 -21.89
CA GLY A 98 -37.63 -14.97 -23.25
C GLY A 98 -36.74 -15.93 -24.05
N PRO A 99 -36.49 -15.61 -25.32
CA PRO A 99 -35.55 -16.37 -26.15
C PRO A 99 -34.11 -16.29 -25.59
N PRO A 100 -33.26 -17.28 -25.91
CA PRO A 100 -31.82 -17.24 -25.60
C PRO A 100 -31.16 -15.96 -26.10
N LEU A 101 -30.13 -15.48 -25.40
CA LEU A 101 -29.43 -14.24 -25.74
C LEU A 101 -28.89 -14.28 -27.18
N GLU A 102 -28.41 -15.45 -27.63
CA GLU A 102 -27.88 -15.66 -28.97
C GLU A 102 -28.91 -15.34 -30.05
N ASP A 103 -30.17 -15.77 -29.84
CA ASP A 103 -31.27 -15.51 -30.76
C ASP A 103 -31.68 -14.03 -30.74
N VAL A 104 -31.70 -13.42 -29.55
CA VAL A 104 -31.97 -11.98 -29.39
C VAL A 104 -30.93 -11.15 -30.16
N ILE A 105 -29.64 -11.42 -29.95
CA ILE A 105 -28.54 -10.72 -30.63
C ILE A 105 -28.57 -10.99 -32.14
N ALA A 106 -28.89 -12.21 -32.57
CA ALA A 106 -29.03 -12.55 -33.97
C ALA A 106 -30.14 -11.74 -34.65
N ALA A 107 -31.23 -11.44 -33.94
CA ALA A 107 -32.36 -10.66 -34.46
C ALA A 107 -32.10 -9.14 -34.53
N VAL A 108 -31.09 -8.60 -33.84
CA VAL A 108 -30.81 -7.16 -33.86
C VAL A 108 -30.47 -6.68 -35.27
N THR A 109 -31.11 -5.60 -35.71
CA THR A 109 -30.87 -4.94 -36.99
C THR A 109 -30.67 -3.44 -36.81
N VAL A 110 -30.20 -2.79 -37.87
CA VAL A 110 -30.02 -1.33 -37.94
C VAL A 110 -31.38 -0.64 -37.81
N ALA A 111 -31.48 0.31 -36.89
CA ALA A 111 -32.69 1.08 -36.67
C ALA A 111 -32.94 2.08 -37.81
N LYS A 112 -34.23 2.29 -38.12
CA LYS A 112 -34.70 3.21 -39.15
C LYS A 112 -35.79 4.12 -38.58
N LYS A 113 -35.75 5.40 -38.96
CA LYS A 113 -36.77 6.39 -38.66
C LYS A 113 -38.10 5.95 -39.31
N PRO A 114 -39.21 5.89 -38.55
CA PRO A 114 -40.54 5.57 -39.05
C PRO A 114 -40.92 6.52 -40.18
N LYS A 115 -41.69 6.00 -41.15
CA LYS A 115 -42.22 6.74 -42.31
C LYS A 115 -41.18 7.14 -43.37
N SER A 116 -39.96 7.55 -43.01
CA SER A 116 -38.92 7.91 -43.99
C SER A 116 -38.03 6.73 -44.39
N GLY A 117 -37.89 5.72 -43.53
CA GLY A 117 -36.95 4.62 -43.73
C GLY A 117 -35.47 5.05 -43.66
N ALA A 118 -35.22 6.33 -43.37
CA ALA A 118 -33.89 6.87 -43.15
C ALA A 118 -33.26 6.24 -41.91
N LEU A 119 -31.94 6.25 -41.85
CA LEU A 119 -31.22 5.70 -40.72
C LEU A 119 -31.32 6.63 -39.49
N THR A 120 -31.25 6.05 -38.29
CA THR A 120 -31.31 6.79 -37.02
C THR A 120 -29.93 7.31 -36.61
N ASP A 121 -29.91 8.39 -35.83
CA ASP A 121 -28.69 8.94 -35.23
C ASP A 121 -28.41 8.27 -33.88
N THR A 122 -27.39 8.72 -33.14
CA THR A 122 -26.94 8.11 -31.88
C THR A 122 -27.04 9.11 -30.73
N ASP A 123 -27.51 8.65 -29.58
CA ASP A 123 -27.50 9.41 -28.34
C ASP A 123 -26.90 8.57 -27.20
N PHE A 124 -25.63 8.81 -26.89
CA PHE A 124 -24.93 8.06 -25.85
C PHE A 124 -25.35 8.46 -24.45
N GLN A 125 -25.60 9.75 -24.22
CA GLN A 125 -25.94 10.27 -22.90
C GLN A 125 -27.30 9.71 -22.48
N GLU A 126 -28.30 9.77 -23.36
CA GLU A 126 -29.61 9.16 -23.10
C GLU A 126 -29.48 7.67 -22.77
N ALA A 127 -28.71 6.93 -23.57
CA ALA A 127 -28.50 5.50 -23.39
C ALA A 127 -27.91 5.17 -22.02
N VAL A 128 -26.83 5.85 -21.61
CA VAL A 128 -26.16 5.60 -20.33
C VAL A 128 -27.04 6.04 -19.15
N THR A 129 -27.62 7.25 -19.21
CA THR A 129 -28.44 7.79 -18.12
C THR A 129 -29.68 6.94 -17.88
N LYS A 130 -30.42 6.53 -18.92
CA LYS A 130 -31.59 5.66 -18.77
C LYS A 130 -31.22 4.28 -18.24
N THR A 131 -30.10 3.69 -18.66
CA THR A 131 -29.62 2.43 -18.07
C THR A 131 -29.37 2.59 -16.56
N ILE A 132 -28.72 3.67 -16.13
CA ILE A 132 -28.47 3.92 -14.71
C ILE A 132 -29.78 4.08 -13.93
N VAL A 133 -30.72 4.87 -14.44
CA VAL A 133 -31.96 5.21 -13.73
C VAL A 133 -32.97 4.06 -13.76
N GLU A 134 -33.21 3.45 -14.91
CA GLU A 134 -34.31 2.51 -15.13
C GLU A 134 -33.89 1.05 -14.91
N GLN A 135 -32.69 0.66 -15.37
CA GLN A 135 -32.25 -0.74 -15.31
C GLN A 135 -31.51 -1.02 -14.00
N PHE A 136 -30.55 -0.16 -13.66
CA PHE A 136 -29.76 -0.26 -12.44
C PHE A 136 -30.47 0.31 -11.21
N LEU A 137 -31.56 1.08 -11.39
CA LEU A 137 -32.31 1.73 -10.32
C LEU A 137 -31.40 2.59 -9.42
N GLY A 138 -30.44 3.27 -10.04
CA GLY A 138 -29.43 4.10 -9.36
C GLY A 138 -28.38 3.34 -8.56
N ARG A 139 -28.36 2.01 -8.59
CA ARG A 139 -27.36 1.18 -7.88
C ARG A 139 -26.08 1.00 -8.71
N PRO A 140 -24.92 0.74 -8.07
CA PRO A 140 -23.66 0.52 -8.78
C PRO A 140 -23.75 -0.58 -9.84
N GLY A 141 -23.03 -0.44 -10.94
CA GLY A 141 -23.04 -1.41 -12.04
C GLY A 141 -22.01 -1.10 -13.13
N ILE A 142 -21.73 -2.10 -13.99
CA ILE A 142 -20.81 -1.97 -15.12
C ILE A 142 -21.60 -1.85 -16.43
N ILE A 143 -21.33 -0.83 -17.23
CA ILE A 143 -21.99 -0.61 -18.53
C ILE A 143 -20.96 -0.83 -19.64
N TRP A 144 -21.22 -1.83 -20.49
CA TRP A 144 -20.46 -2.11 -21.70
C TRP A 144 -21.14 -1.45 -22.90
N ILE A 145 -20.42 -0.66 -23.69
CA ILE A 145 -20.98 0.06 -24.84
C ILE A 145 -20.25 -0.36 -26.11
N PHE A 146 -20.98 -0.86 -27.10
CA PHE A 146 -20.44 -1.29 -28.40
C PHE A 146 -20.82 -0.26 -29.46
N THR A 147 -19.83 0.42 -30.02
CA THR A 147 -20.06 1.56 -30.91
C THR A 147 -18.92 1.75 -31.90
N ASN A 148 -19.18 2.34 -33.07
CA ASN A 148 -18.09 2.79 -33.94
C ASN A 148 -17.60 4.22 -33.62
N ASN A 149 -18.17 4.86 -32.60
CA ASN A 149 -17.80 6.19 -32.09
C ASN A 149 -17.83 7.31 -33.15
N ARG A 150 -18.58 7.11 -34.25
CA ARG A 150 -18.70 8.08 -35.34
C ARG A 150 -19.89 9.00 -35.13
N ASN A 151 -19.66 10.28 -35.38
CA ASN A 151 -20.68 11.30 -35.43
C ASN A 151 -21.21 11.46 -36.86
N SER A 152 -22.51 11.70 -37.02
CA SER A 152 -23.11 11.98 -38.33
C SER A 152 -22.53 13.30 -38.89
N PRO A 153 -22.05 13.37 -40.15
CA PRO A 153 -21.44 14.56 -40.77
C PRO A 153 -22.46 15.66 -41.05
N HIS A 154 -23.75 15.38 -40.83
CA HIS A 154 -24.84 16.36 -40.85
C HIS A 154 -25.49 16.51 -39.47
N ASN A 155 -24.74 16.19 -38.41
CA ASN A 155 -25.20 16.41 -37.04
C ASN A 155 -25.68 17.85 -36.91
N ASP A 156 -26.91 18.00 -36.46
CA ASP A 156 -27.40 19.29 -36.00
C ASP A 156 -26.57 19.77 -34.79
N PRO A 157 -26.62 21.07 -34.48
CA PRO A 157 -25.90 21.63 -33.33
C PRO A 157 -26.22 20.93 -32.00
N GLU A 158 -27.42 20.37 -31.86
CA GLU A 158 -27.86 19.66 -30.67
C GLU A 158 -27.12 18.33 -30.50
N THR A 159 -26.89 17.60 -31.59
CA THR A 159 -26.14 16.35 -31.59
C THR A 159 -24.65 16.59 -31.29
N LEU A 160 -24.07 17.69 -31.79
CA LEU A 160 -22.71 18.10 -31.40
C LEU A 160 -22.59 18.43 -29.90
N ALA A 161 -23.62 19.05 -29.31
CA ALA A 161 -23.67 19.30 -27.88
C ALA A 161 -23.78 17.99 -27.08
N ARG A 162 -24.66 17.08 -27.48
CA ARG A 162 -24.84 15.76 -26.83
C ARG A 162 -23.58 14.89 -26.87
N ASN A 163 -22.79 15.00 -27.94
CA ASN A 163 -21.50 14.31 -28.02
C ASN A 163 -20.46 14.89 -27.06
N ARG A 164 -20.46 16.21 -26.84
CA ARG A 164 -19.64 16.84 -25.80
C ARG A 164 -20.09 16.38 -24.42
N GLU A 165 -21.40 16.30 -24.17
CA GLU A 165 -21.96 15.81 -22.90
C GLU A 165 -21.55 14.35 -22.64
N PHE A 166 -21.45 13.50 -23.66
CA PHE A 166 -20.87 12.17 -23.52
C PHE A 166 -19.37 12.22 -23.13
N TYR A 167 -18.58 13.14 -23.69
CA TYR A 167 -17.17 13.29 -23.33
C TYR A 167 -17.01 13.77 -21.87
N GLU A 168 -17.85 14.70 -21.43
CA GLU A 168 -17.92 15.11 -20.04
C GLU A 168 -18.33 13.94 -19.13
N LEU A 169 -19.26 13.10 -19.55
CA LEU A 169 -19.67 11.90 -18.81
C LEU A 169 -18.50 10.92 -18.61
N VAL A 170 -17.74 10.62 -19.67
CA VAL A 170 -16.68 9.59 -19.58
C VAL A 170 -15.40 10.06 -18.88
N HIS A 171 -15.16 11.39 -18.85
CA HIS A 171 -13.96 12.00 -18.24
C HIS A 171 -14.22 12.63 -16.88
N ILE A 172 -15.32 13.35 -16.71
CA ILE A 172 -15.52 14.29 -15.60
C ILE A 172 -16.52 13.74 -14.59
N GLU A 173 -17.68 13.22 -15.04
CA GLU A 173 -18.80 12.85 -14.17
C GLU A 173 -18.39 11.95 -12.98
N PRO A 174 -18.39 12.45 -11.73
CA PRO A 174 -17.83 11.75 -10.58
C PRO A 174 -18.50 10.40 -10.26
N THR A 175 -19.77 10.25 -10.62
CA THR A 175 -20.51 8.99 -10.39
C THR A 175 -20.02 7.85 -11.28
N ILE A 176 -19.42 8.15 -12.44
CA ILE A 176 -18.63 7.20 -13.22
C ILE A 176 -17.21 7.19 -12.66
N ALA A 177 -16.90 6.18 -11.86
CA ALA A 177 -15.62 6.09 -11.15
C ALA A 177 -14.46 5.70 -12.08
N ARG A 178 -14.74 4.89 -13.10
CA ARG A 178 -13.75 4.43 -14.09
C ARG A 178 -14.37 4.28 -15.47
N THR A 179 -13.59 4.68 -16.47
CA THR A 179 -13.90 4.42 -17.88
C THR A 179 -12.66 3.85 -18.56
N VAL A 180 -12.82 2.67 -19.17
CA VAL A 180 -11.81 2.08 -20.05
C VAL A 180 -12.42 1.81 -21.42
N VAL A 181 -11.58 1.78 -22.45
CA VAL A 181 -12.00 1.64 -23.84
C VAL A 181 -11.07 0.66 -24.55
N PHE A 182 -11.67 -0.19 -25.37
CA PHE A 182 -10.99 -1.17 -26.20
C PHE A 182 -11.23 -0.81 -27.67
N PRO A 183 -10.27 -0.14 -28.34
CA PRO A 183 -10.27 0.01 -29.79
C PRO A 183 -10.01 -1.33 -30.46
N LEU A 184 -10.82 -1.70 -31.44
CA LEU A 184 -10.75 -2.99 -32.11
C LEU A 184 -10.78 -2.83 -33.63
N GLY A 185 -9.90 -3.55 -34.32
CA GLY A 185 -9.96 -3.72 -35.76
C GLY A 185 -11.15 -4.56 -36.18
N MET A 186 -12.00 -4.03 -37.05
CA MET A 186 -13.12 -4.73 -37.64
C MET A 186 -13.48 -4.06 -38.96
N ALA A 187 -12.72 -4.39 -40.01
CA ALA A 187 -12.99 -3.90 -41.34
C ALA A 187 -14.31 -4.49 -41.88
N VAL A 188 -15.30 -3.62 -42.09
CA VAL A 188 -16.62 -3.98 -42.58
C VAL A 188 -17.08 -3.03 -43.68
N LYS A 189 -17.83 -3.55 -44.65
CA LYS A 189 -18.37 -2.80 -45.77
C LYS A 189 -19.84 -3.13 -46.01
N GLY A 190 -20.68 -2.11 -45.83
CA GLY A 190 -22.11 -2.17 -46.07
C GLY A 190 -22.48 -1.56 -47.41
N ARG A 191 -23.76 -1.29 -47.60
CA ARG A 191 -24.27 -0.67 -48.83
C ARG A 191 -24.00 0.83 -48.85
N VAL A 192 -24.07 1.46 -47.68
CA VAL A 192 -23.99 2.93 -47.54
C VAL A 192 -22.68 3.35 -46.90
N TYR A 193 -22.21 2.60 -45.91
CA TYR A 193 -21.02 2.96 -45.14
C TYR A 193 -19.97 1.85 -45.11
N GLN A 194 -18.77 2.23 -44.70
CA GLN A 194 -17.68 1.34 -44.36
C GLN A 194 -17.01 1.81 -43.06
N ALA A 195 -16.42 0.88 -42.32
CA ALA A 195 -15.68 1.17 -41.10
C ALA A 195 -14.46 0.25 -40.98
N GLY A 196 -13.38 0.76 -40.39
CA GLY A 196 -12.15 0.00 -40.13
C GLY A 196 -12.10 -0.63 -38.74
N GLY A 197 -12.87 -0.09 -37.79
CA GLY A 197 -12.83 -0.52 -36.40
C GLY A 197 -14.08 -0.18 -35.59
N LEU A 198 -14.11 -0.72 -34.39
CA LEU A 198 -15.14 -0.55 -33.37
C LEU A 198 -14.48 -0.14 -32.04
N MET A 199 -15.22 0.58 -31.21
CA MET A 199 -14.88 0.90 -29.84
C MET A 199 -15.79 0.13 -28.89
N VAL A 200 -15.21 -0.54 -27.90
CA VAL A 200 -15.95 -1.09 -26.77
C VAL A 200 -15.58 -0.33 -25.51
N TYR A 201 -16.53 0.37 -24.90
CA TYR A 201 -16.34 1.06 -23.62
C TYR A 201 -16.78 0.15 -22.47
N ALA A 202 -16.12 0.28 -21.32
CA ALA A 202 -16.61 -0.23 -20.04
C ALA A 202 -16.59 0.90 -19.01
N LEU A 203 -17.78 1.29 -18.55
CA LEU A 203 -18.01 2.34 -17.56
C LEU A 203 -18.39 1.69 -16.24
N ALA A 204 -17.69 2.06 -15.17
CA ALA A 204 -18.02 1.67 -13.80
C ALA A 204 -18.79 2.79 -13.11
N TYR A 205 -20.11 2.60 -12.94
CA TYR A 205 -20.97 3.49 -12.18
C TYR A 205 -20.91 3.10 -10.69
N GLY A 206 -20.36 3.97 -9.85
CA GLY A 206 -20.10 3.71 -8.42
C GLY A 206 -18.74 3.08 -8.10
N GLN A 207 -18.31 3.17 -6.84
CA GLN A 207 -16.99 2.69 -6.38
C GLN A 207 -16.91 1.15 -6.34
N GLU A 208 -18.01 0.49 -6.06
CA GLU A 208 -18.12 -0.97 -6.08
C GLU A 208 -17.91 -1.50 -7.50
N ALA A 209 -18.48 -0.82 -8.50
CA ALA A 209 -18.28 -1.14 -9.90
C ALA A 209 -16.83 -0.87 -10.35
N ASP A 210 -16.15 0.15 -9.80
CA ASP A 210 -14.72 0.38 -10.07
C ASP A 210 -13.88 -0.81 -9.63
N ALA A 211 -14.10 -1.29 -8.41
CA ALA A 211 -13.38 -2.45 -7.88
C ALA A 211 -13.68 -3.72 -8.70
N ALA A 212 -14.95 -3.94 -9.06
CA ALA A 212 -15.36 -5.08 -9.88
C ALA A 212 -14.73 -5.03 -11.29
N LEU A 213 -14.77 -3.88 -11.96
CA LEU A 213 -14.19 -3.71 -13.30
C LEU A 213 -12.66 -3.87 -13.27
N ARG A 214 -11.98 -3.32 -12.26
CA ARG A 214 -10.53 -3.56 -12.07
C ARG A 214 -10.22 -5.03 -11.93
N HIS A 215 -10.99 -5.75 -11.12
CA HIS A 215 -10.81 -7.19 -10.94
C HIS A 215 -11.06 -7.97 -12.24
N LEU A 216 -12.07 -7.60 -13.04
CA LEU A 216 -12.31 -8.21 -14.37
C LEU A 216 -11.13 -8.02 -15.34
N ILE A 217 -10.50 -6.84 -15.32
CA ILE A 217 -9.32 -6.54 -16.14
C ILE A 217 -8.10 -7.32 -15.62
N GLN A 218 -7.83 -7.26 -14.32
CA GLN A 218 -6.66 -7.88 -13.69
C GLN A 218 -6.71 -9.42 -13.70
N SER A 219 -7.89 -10.02 -13.63
CA SER A 219 -8.07 -11.47 -13.70
C SER A 219 -7.85 -12.05 -15.11
N GLY A 220 -7.66 -11.19 -16.13
CA GLY A 220 -7.49 -11.61 -17.52
C GLY A 220 -8.76 -12.16 -18.18
N ARG A 221 -9.93 -12.01 -17.53
CA ARG A 221 -11.22 -12.40 -18.14
C ARG A 221 -11.50 -11.63 -19.42
N THR A 222 -11.27 -10.32 -19.40
CA THR A 222 -11.38 -9.44 -20.58
C THR A 222 -10.36 -9.79 -21.67
N ALA A 223 -9.16 -10.22 -21.28
CA ALA A 223 -8.08 -10.63 -22.20
C ALA A 223 -8.40 -11.90 -23.02
N LYS A 224 -9.48 -12.62 -22.69
CA LYS A 224 -9.98 -13.74 -23.52
C LYS A 224 -10.61 -13.27 -24.83
N VAL A 225 -11.02 -12.00 -24.90
CA VAL A 225 -11.72 -11.42 -26.05
C VAL A 225 -10.96 -10.23 -26.62
N PHE A 226 -10.48 -9.35 -25.75
CA PHE A 226 -9.69 -8.18 -26.16
C PHE A 226 -8.20 -8.50 -26.07
N THR A 227 -7.50 -8.47 -27.21
CA THR A 227 -6.06 -8.76 -27.26
C THR A 227 -5.20 -7.54 -27.00
N GLU A 228 -5.75 -6.35 -27.22
CA GLU A 228 -5.08 -5.07 -26.99
C GLU A 228 -5.28 -4.58 -25.55
N GLN A 229 -4.31 -3.80 -25.06
CA GLN A 229 -4.43 -3.16 -23.75
C GLN A 229 -5.58 -2.13 -23.76
N PRO A 230 -6.47 -2.12 -22.75
CA PRO A 230 -7.51 -1.11 -22.65
C PRO A 230 -6.92 0.28 -22.44
N ALA A 231 -7.34 1.25 -23.27
CA ALA A 231 -7.09 2.66 -23.07
C ALA A 231 -7.94 3.18 -21.90
N ARG A 232 -7.30 3.72 -20.86
CA ARG A 232 -8.00 4.29 -19.71
C ARG A 232 -8.33 5.75 -19.97
N LEU A 233 -9.60 6.12 -19.86
CA LEU A 233 -10.01 7.54 -19.86
C LEU A 233 -10.10 8.10 -18.45
N LYS A 234 -10.49 7.27 -17.48
CA LYS A 234 -10.69 7.67 -16.08
C LYS A 234 -10.45 6.49 -15.14
N PRO A 235 -9.94 6.68 -13.91
CA PRO A 235 -9.41 7.92 -13.35
C PRO A 235 -8.02 8.27 -13.87
N LEU A 236 -7.72 9.57 -13.95
CA LEU A 236 -6.40 10.09 -14.33
C LEU A 236 -5.60 10.67 -13.14
N ASP A 237 -6.11 10.53 -11.92
CA ASP A 237 -5.52 11.05 -10.67
C ASP A 237 -4.96 9.95 -9.75
N ARG A 238 -5.19 8.68 -10.08
CA ARG A 238 -4.83 7.51 -9.27
C ARG A 238 -4.57 6.28 -10.12
N ASP A 239 -4.01 5.23 -9.50
CA ASP A 239 -3.64 3.97 -10.16
C ASP A 239 -2.75 4.19 -11.41
N SER A 240 -1.96 5.26 -11.38
CA SER A 240 -1.37 5.88 -12.55
C SER A 240 0.09 5.57 -12.72
N VAL A 241 0.77 5.41 -11.59
CA VAL A 241 2.18 5.03 -11.54
C VAL A 241 2.37 3.92 -10.54
N ARG A 242 3.34 3.08 -10.82
CA ARG A 242 3.80 2.04 -9.91
C ARG A 242 5.24 2.32 -9.54
N LEU A 243 5.56 2.17 -8.26
CA LEU A 243 6.93 2.22 -7.81
C LEU A 243 7.44 0.81 -7.55
N LEU A 244 8.55 0.45 -8.19
CA LEU A 244 9.19 -0.84 -8.08
C LEU A 244 10.55 -0.67 -7.38
N PRO A 245 10.69 -1.07 -6.10
CA PRO A 245 11.97 -1.02 -5.41
C PRO A 245 13.03 -1.83 -6.17
N ARG A 246 14.23 -1.27 -6.38
CA ARG A 246 15.35 -1.94 -7.07
C ARG A 246 16.50 -2.26 -6.14
N GLU A 247 16.96 -1.24 -5.45
CA GLU A 247 18.15 -1.29 -4.60
C GLU A 247 17.91 -0.34 -3.43
N ILE A 248 18.45 -0.67 -2.27
CA ILE A 248 18.44 0.27 -1.15
C ILE A 248 19.88 0.49 -0.72
N ARG A 249 20.30 1.75 -0.80
CA ARG A 249 21.64 2.21 -0.45
C ARG A 249 21.60 2.80 0.94
N ASN A 250 22.47 2.31 1.79
CA ASN A 250 22.45 2.56 3.22
C ASN A 250 23.85 2.88 3.72
N GLU A 251 23.88 3.69 4.78
CA GLU A 251 25.04 3.78 5.65
C GLU A 251 25.12 2.52 6.53
N SER A 252 26.31 2.16 7.02
CA SER A 252 26.59 0.90 7.74
C SER A 252 25.74 0.62 8.99
N ALA A 253 24.96 1.59 9.47
CA ALA A 253 24.09 1.49 10.64
C ALA A 253 22.68 0.93 10.35
N ILE A 254 22.31 0.74 9.08
CA ILE A 254 20.98 0.26 8.68
C ILE A 254 21.14 -0.99 7.84
N THR A 255 20.34 -2.02 8.09
CA THR A 255 20.15 -3.15 7.17
C THR A 255 18.79 -3.00 6.52
N VAL A 256 18.71 -3.18 5.21
CA VAL A 256 17.45 -3.03 4.48
C VAL A 256 17.07 -4.31 3.76
N GLY A 257 15.78 -4.65 3.79
CA GLY A 257 15.21 -5.80 3.08
C GLY A 257 13.77 -5.55 2.64
N MET A 258 13.17 -6.57 2.03
CA MET A 258 11.73 -6.61 1.72
C MET A 258 11.03 -7.56 2.70
N ALA A 259 9.80 -7.24 3.08
CA ALA A 259 8.97 -8.18 3.84
C ALA A 259 8.52 -9.37 2.97
N ALA A 260 7.90 -10.36 3.61
CA ALA A 260 7.44 -11.58 2.93
C ALA A 260 6.38 -11.33 1.84
N ASP A 261 5.69 -10.18 1.90
CA ASP A 261 4.70 -9.74 0.92
C ASP A 261 5.31 -9.15 -0.36
N GLN A 262 6.64 -8.96 -0.41
CA GLN A 262 7.38 -8.27 -1.48
C GLN A 262 6.88 -6.87 -1.82
N ALA A 263 6.08 -6.25 -0.94
CA ALA A 263 5.51 -4.92 -1.13
C ALA A 263 5.93 -3.94 -0.03
N THR A 264 6.26 -4.46 1.16
CA THR A 264 6.67 -3.65 2.31
C THR A 264 8.19 -3.59 2.41
N VAL A 265 8.74 -2.37 2.49
CA VAL A 265 10.18 -2.16 2.71
C VAL A 265 10.49 -2.27 4.20
N LEU A 266 11.44 -3.13 4.55
CA LEU A 266 11.90 -3.37 5.92
C LEU A 266 13.21 -2.63 6.21
N LEU A 267 13.20 -1.72 7.19
CA LEU A 267 14.39 -0.99 7.65
C LEU A 267 14.79 -1.47 9.05
N ASP A 268 15.85 -2.28 9.16
CA ASP A 268 16.45 -2.69 10.42
C ASP A 268 17.54 -1.67 10.82
N VAL A 269 17.25 -0.83 11.82
CA VAL A 269 18.12 0.27 12.26
C VAL A 269 18.77 -0.10 13.59
N VAL A 270 20.09 -0.01 13.67
CA VAL A 270 20.82 -0.08 14.94
C VAL A 270 20.80 1.31 15.58
N ALA A 271 20.32 1.41 16.81
CA ALA A 271 20.31 2.69 17.53
C ALA A 271 21.75 3.19 17.77
N SER A 272 22.16 4.24 17.06
CA SER A 272 23.48 4.87 17.17
C SER A 272 23.36 6.39 17.43
N ARG A 273 24.48 7.11 17.57
CA ARG A 273 24.48 8.58 17.73
C ARG A 273 24.44 9.35 16.40
N GLU A 274 24.72 8.69 15.28
CA GLU A 274 24.79 9.31 13.94
C GLU A 274 23.43 9.22 13.26
N GLN A 275 22.96 10.29 12.62
CA GLN A 275 21.68 10.29 11.89
C GLN A 275 21.83 9.51 10.58
N PRO A 276 21.36 8.26 10.49
CA PRO A 276 21.63 7.47 9.34
C PRO A 276 20.66 7.87 8.22
N ARG A 277 21.18 7.95 6.99
CA ARG A 277 20.38 8.19 5.79
C ARG A 277 20.14 6.87 5.05
N VAL A 278 18.91 6.70 4.58
CA VAL A 278 18.56 5.63 3.63
C VAL A 278 18.24 6.26 2.31
N GLU A 279 18.88 5.78 1.24
CA GLU A 279 18.49 6.10 -0.13
C GLU A 279 17.80 4.89 -0.74
N ILE A 280 16.50 5.06 -1.04
CA ILE A 280 15.69 4.03 -1.69
C ILE A 280 15.77 4.29 -3.20
N VAL A 281 16.38 3.38 -3.94
CA VAL A 281 16.42 3.42 -5.41
C VAL A 281 15.28 2.57 -5.94
N ALA A 282 14.36 3.20 -6.67
CA ALA A 282 13.19 2.54 -7.22
C ALA A 282 12.95 2.93 -8.68
N SER A 283 12.16 2.14 -9.39
CA SER A 283 11.65 2.48 -10.71
C SER A 283 10.22 3.01 -10.62
N LEU A 284 10.02 4.23 -11.08
CA LEU A 284 8.72 4.80 -11.36
C LEU A 284 8.27 4.34 -12.74
N GLU A 285 7.23 3.52 -12.80
CA GLU A 285 6.62 3.00 -14.01
C GLU A 285 5.34 3.76 -14.33
N ASN A 286 5.19 4.21 -15.57
CA ASN A 286 3.96 4.82 -16.04
C ASN A 286 2.93 3.75 -16.42
N LEU A 287 1.80 3.70 -15.70
CA LEU A 287 0.68 2.79 -15.98
C LEU A 287 -0.46 3.48 -16.73
N PHE A 288 -0.30 4.74 -17.14
CA PHE A 288 -1.24 5.40 -18.04
C PHE A 288 -1.07 4.89 -19.47
N TYR A 289 -1.78 3.82 -19.81
CA TYR A 289 -2.07 3.56 -21.21
C TYR A 289 -3.36 4.30 -21.59
N PRO A 290 -3.36 5.15 -22.63
CA PRO A 290 -2.32 5.34 -23.66
C PRO A 290 -1.46 6.62 -23.50
N TYR A 291 -1.38 7.20 -22.30
CA TYR A 291 -0.77 8.52 -22.09
C TYR A 291 0.72 8.49 -21.75
N ILE A 292 1.47 9.35 -22.44
CA ILE A 292 2.80 9.78 -22.02
C ILE A 292 2.65 10.79 -20.88
N ILE A 293 3.45 10.64 -19.83
CA ILE A 293 3.69 11.72 -18.87
C ILE A 293 4.72 12.66 -19.50
N GLU A 294 4.25 13.70 -20.19
CA GLU A 294 5.10 14.68 -20.88
C GLU A 294 6.02 15.41 -19.90
N ALA A 295 5.44 15.83 -18.78
CA ALA A 295 6.15 16.41 -17.65
C ALA A 295 5.37 16.19 -16.36
N ALA A 296 6.06 15.97 -15.25
CA ALA A 296 5.51 16.12 -13.90
C ALA A 296 6.63 16.35 -12.87
N ASP A 297 6.31 17.12 -11.82
CA ASP A 297 7.20 17.33 -10.68
C ASP A 297 7.00 16.20 -9.66
N ILE A 298 8.09 15.58 -9.22
CA ILE A 298 8.06 14.48 -8.26
C ILE A 298 8.25 15.03 -6.85
N ALA A 299 7.22 14.90 -6.02
CA ALA A 299 7.30 15.17 -4.58
C ALA A 299 7.14 13.87 -3.81
N ALA A 300 7.85 13.72 -2.69
CA ALA A 300 7.67 12.59 -1.80
C ALA A 300 7.56 13.04 -0.35
N ARG A 301 6.79 12.29 0.43
CA ARG A 301 6.63 12.49 1.87
C ARG A 301 6.64 11.15 2.59
N PHE A 302 7.07 11.15 3.84
CA PHE A 302 6.97 9.97 4.70
C PHE A 302 6.02 10.25 5.86
N THR A 303 5.40 9.19 6.36
CA THR A 303 4.63 9.18 7.61
C THR A 303 4.98 7.91 8.37
N VAL A 304 5.57 8.01 9.57
CA VAL A 304 5.91 6.88 10.44
C VAL A 304 5.52 7.23 11.88
N GLY A 305 4.44 6.63 12.40
CA GLY A 305 3.89 7.04 13.70
C GLY A 305 3.53 8.53 13.71
N SER A 306 4.13 9.32 14.61
CA SER A 306 3.98 10.78 14.67
C SER A 306 4.96 11.55 13.77
N TRP A 307 5.85 10.86 13.06
CA TRP A 307 6.86 11.48 12.20
C TRP A 307 6.31 11.67 10.82
N GLN A 308 6.37 12.90 10.32
CA GLN A 308 6.02 13.20 8.95
C GLN A 308 6.94 14.29 8.40
N GLY A 309 7.23 14.24 7.12
CA GLY A 309 8.05 15.26 6.47
C GLY A 309 8.24 15.03 4.98
N PRO A 310 8.73 16.04 4.26
CA PRO A 310 9.10 15.90 2.87
C PRO A 310 10.35 15.02 2.73
N LEU A 311 10.45 14.32 1.61
CA LEU A 311 11.61 13.55 1.20
C LEU A 311 12.24 14.20 -0.04
N SER A 312 13.56 14.13 -0.14
CA SER A 312 14.26 14.54 -1.36
C SER A 312 14.15 13.44 -2.40
N VAL A 313 13.80 13.81 -3.65
CA VAL A 313 13.72 12.88 -4.78
C VAL A 313 14.66 13.33 -5.89
N ASP A 314 15.41 12.38 -6.45
CA ASP A 314 16.30 12.59 -7.59
C ASP A 314 16.01 11.55 -8.70
N PRO A 315 15.64 11.96 -9.92
CA PRO A 315 15.42 13.35 -10.34
C PRO A 315 14.16 13.96 -9.68
N PRO A 316 14.07 15.30 -9.56
CA PRO A 316 12.91 15.98 -8.97
C PRO A 316 11.72 16.10 -9.94
N ALA A 317 11.89 15.70 -11.20
CA ALA A 317 10.87 15.73 -12.23
C ALA A 317 11.07 14.58 -13.22
N VAL A 318 9.97 14.15 -13.82
CA VAL A 318 9.92 13.15 -14.92
C VAL A 318 9.53 13.87 -16.21
N SER A 319 10.09 13.42 -17.34
CA SER A 319 9.72 13.94 -18.65
C SER A 319 9.62 12.85 -19.70
N ARG A 320 8.60 12.94 -20.57
CA ARG A 320 8.31 12.02 -21.68
C ARG A 320 8.34 10.53 -21.28
N LEU A 321 7.80 10.20 -20.11
CA LEU A 321 7.72 8.81 -19.65
C LEU A 321 6.60 8.09 -20.39
N GLN A 322 6.98 7.20 -21.30
CA GLN A 322 6.06 6.42 -22.15
C GLN A 322 5.20 5.45 -21.32
N PRO A 323 3.99 5.09 -21.78
CA PRO A 323 3.22 3.99 -21.18
C PRO A 323 4.07 2.72 -21.04
N GLY A 324 4.10 2.12 -19.85
CA GLY A 324 4.90 0.93 -19.52
C GLY A 324 6.40 1.17 -19.34
N ALA A 325 6.92 2.36 -19.67
CA ALA A 325 8.32 2.69 -19.43
C ALA A 325 8.59 2.99 -17.96
N GLN A 326 9.86 2.85 -17.57
CA GLN A 326 10.32 3.03 -16.21
C GLN A 326 11.41 4.10 -16.15
N GLU A 327 11.33 4.96 -15.14
CA GLU A 327 12.37 5.93 -14.78
C GLU A 327 12.91 5.62 -13.39
N VAL A 328 14.24 5.70 -13.22
CA VAL A 328 14.86 5.46 -11.92
C VAL A 328 14.74 6.71 -11.06
N VAL A 329 14.16 6.56 -9.87
CA VAL A 329 14.04 7.60 -8.86
C VAL A 329 14.75 7.18 -7.57
N ARG A 330 15.45 8.12 -6.95
CA ARG A 330 16.15 7.96 -5.67
C ARG A 330 15.42 8.78 -4.63
N VAL A 331 14.95 8.14 -3.58
CA VAL A 331 14.24 8.78 -2.48
C VAL A 331 15.13 8.75 -1.25
N SER A 332 15.55 9.92 -0.77
CA SER A 332 16.37 10.05 0.43
C SER A 332 15.47 10.19 1.67
N LEU A 333 15.52 9.18 2.53
CA LEU A 333 14.80 9.10 3.80
C LEU A 333 15.75 9.42 4.96
N PRO A 334 15.63 10.60 5.59
CA PRO A 334 16.30 10.87 6.85
C PRO A 334 15.59 10.11 7.96
N ILE A 335 16.30 9.28 8.74
CA ILE A 335 15.72 8.63 9.92
C ILE A 335 15.85 9.59 11.12
N PRO A 336 14.74 10.14 11.66
CA PRO A 336 14.80 11.09 12.75
C PRO A 336 15.12 10.40 14.09
N LEU A 337 16.40 10.10 14.32
CA LEU A 337 16.87 9.45 15.55
C LEU A 337 16.55 10.24 16.83
N ALA A 338 16.32 11.56 16.75
CA ALA A 338 16.01 12.38 17.92
C ALA A 338 14.75 11.91 18.68
N GLN A 339 13.87 11.17 18.02
CA GLN A 339 12.66 10.59 18.61
C GLN A 339 12.81 9.10 18.96
N ILE A 340 13.95 8.49 18.60
CA ILE A 340 14.32 7.16 19.06
C ILE A 340 14.88 7.33 20.49
N PRO A 341 14.28 6.67 21.50
CA PRO A 341 14.78 6.73 22.87
C PRO A 341 16.29 6.47 22.92
N SER A 342 17.04 7.34 23.61
CA SER A 342 18.47 7.14 23.81
C SER A 342 18.73 5.72 24.34
N ILE A 343 19.81 5.10 23.87
CA ILE A 343 20.28 3.79 24.36
C ILE A 343 20.52 3.74 25.89
N TRP A 344 20.61 4.91 26.54
CA TRP A 344 20.76 5.09 27.99
C TRP A 344 19.45 5.45 28.71
N SER A 345 18.34 5.59 27.98
CA SER A 345 17.04 5.97 28.56
C SER A 345 16.37 4.80 29.28
N ALA A 346 15.54 5.10 30.28
CA ALA A 346 14.72 4.10 30.96
C ALA A 346 13.79 3.33 30.00
N LYS A 347 13.32 3.99 28.92
CA LYS A 347 12.48 3.39 27.86
C LYS A 347 13.26 2.43 26.96
N ALA A 348 14.52 2.73 26.66
CA ALA A 348 15.41 1.77 25.98
C ALA A 348 15.70 0.57 26.89
N MET A 349 15.92 0.81 28.19
CA MET A 349 16.16 -0.25 29.17
C MET A 349 14.94 -1.16 29.41
N SER A 350 13.72 -0.62 29.40
CA SER A 350 12.50 -1.44 29.52
C SER A 350 12.12 -2.19 28.24
N SER A 351 12.68 -1.79 27.10
CA SER A 351 12.45 -2.38 25.78
C SER A 351 13.58 -3.32 25.33
N LEU A 352 14.54 -3.63 26.22
CA LEU A 352 15.67 -4.51 25.95
C LEU A 352 15.21 -5.93 25.55
N GLY A 353 15.78 -6.46 24.47
CA GLY A 353 15.40 -7.74 23.88
C GLY A 353 14.09 -7.71 23.07
N LYS A 354 13.38 -6.57 23.03
CA LYS A 354 12.16 -6.39 22.24
C LYS A 354 12.47 -5.52 21.02
N ARG A 355 12.09 -6.01 19.84
CA ARG A 355 12.15 -5.22 18.60
C ARG A 355 11.03 -4.19 18.64
N ILE A 356 11.38 -2.90 18.63
CA ILE A 356 10.37 -1.86 18.41
C ILE A 356 10.07 -1.84 16.92
N GLN A 357 8.80 -2.02 16.58
CA GLN A 357 8.32 -1.95 15.20
C GLN A 357 7.50 -0.68 15.03
N MET A 358 7.77 0.06 13.96
CA MET A 358 7.02 1.24 13.58
C MET A 358 6.58 1.07 12.13
N GLU A 359 5.27 1.12 11.92
CA GLU A 359 4.68 1.12 10.59
C GLU A 359 4.63 2.54 10.06
N GLY A 360 4.84 2.68 8.76
CA GLY A 360 4.74 3.94 8.07
C GLY A 360 4.53 3.78 6.59
N THR A 361 4.53 4.90 5.88
CA THR A 361 4.26 4.97 4.46
C THR A 361 5.14 6.05 3.83
N VAL A 362 5.69 5.77 2.65
CA VAL A 362 6.21 6.79 1.73
C VAL A 362 5.15 7.05 0.68
N GLU A 363 4.68 8.28 0.56
CA GLU A 363 3.79 8.71 -0.50
C GLU A 363 4.59 9.53 -1.52
N ILE A 364 4.58 9.11 -2.78
CA ILE A 364 5.11 9.86 -3.91
C ILE A 364 3.93 10.45 -4.67
N THR A 365 4.03 11.74 -4.99
CA THR A 365 3.06 12.50 -5.77
C THR A 365 3.73 13.07 -7.01
N LEU A 366 3.11 12.89 -8.17
CA LEU A 366 3.43 13.62 -9.39
C LEU A 366 2.51 14.85 -9.46
N ASN A 367 3.07 16.04 -9.32
CA ASN A 367 2.36 17.31 -9.42
C ASN A 367 2.55 17.93 -10.81
N ASN A 368 1.71 18.91 -11.15
CA ASN A 368 1.81 19.64 -12.42
C ASN A 368 1.86 18.69 -13.64
N GLN A 369 1.16 17.56 -13.56
CA GLN A 369 1.25 16.50 -14.56
C GLN A 369 0.62 16.97 -15.86
N ARG A 370 1.36 16.82 -16.95
CA ARG A 370 0.86 17.00 -18.31
C ARG A 370 0.85 15.65 -19.00
N LEU A 371 -0.33 15.23 -19.43
CA LEU A 371 -0.54 14.01 -20.18
C LEU A 371 -0.70 14.34 -21.66
N ALA A 372 -0.10 13.52 -22.51
CA ALA A 372 -0.35 13.53 -23.95
C ALA A 372 -0.54 12.11 -24.46
N LEU A 373 -1.22 11.95 -25.59
CA LEU A 373 -1.35 10.64 -26.22
C LEU A 373 -0.02 10.17 -26.80
N SER A 374 0.29 8.88 -26.64
CA SER A 374 1.46 8.31 -27.29
C SER A 374 1.33 8.34 -28.82
N ASP A 375 2.46 8.53 -29.50
CA ASP A 375 2.48 8.56 -30.97
C ASP A 375 2.07 7.20 -31.56
N THR A 376 2.44 6.10 -30.90
CA THR A 376 2.01 4.75 -31.29
C THR A 376 0.49 4.62 -31.25
N PHE A 377 -0.13 5.03 -30.15
CA PHE A 377 -1.59 4.95 -30.01
C PHE A 377 -2.32 5.86 -31.01
N ARG A 378 -1.78 7.06 -31.29
CA ARG A 378 -2.33 7.93 -32.34
C ARG A 378 -2.26 7.27 -33.72
N GLN A 379 -1.16 6.61 -34.05
CA GLN A 379 -1.00 5.88 -35.30
C GLN A 379 -1.98 4.71 -35.40
N ASP A 380 -2.11 3.92 -34.32
CA ASP A 380 -3.02 2.79 -34.26
C ASP A 380 -4.47 3.25 -34.42
N LEU A 381 -4.88 4.30 -33.70
CA LEU A 381 -6.23 4.88 -33.85
C LEU A 381 -6.48 5.41 -35.27
N ASN A 382 -5.53 6.12 -35.87
CA ASN A 382 -5.68 6.62 -37.24
C ASN A 382 -5.74 5.48 -38.27
N ALA A 383 -5.09 4.35 -38.02
CA ALA A 383 -5.20 3.15 -38.85
C ALA A 383 -6.59 2.50 -38.73
N LEU A 384 -7.15 2.46 -37.52
CA LEU A 384 -8.49 1.90 -37.26
C LEU A 384 -9.63 2.81 -37.74
N PHE A 385 -9.45 4.13 -37.59
CA PHE A 385 -10.46 5.16 -37.84
C PHE A 385 -9.90 6.31 -38.68
N PRO A 386 -9.55 6.07 -39.96
CA PRO A 386 -8.88 7.07 -40.79
C PRO A 386 -9.77 8.29 -41.04
N GLY A 387 -9.26 9.47 -40.68
CA GLY A 387 -9.95 10.75 -40.89
C GLY A 387 -11.11 11.02 -39.91
N ASP A 388 -11.29 10.18 -38.89
CA ASP A 388 -12.30 10.39 -37.85
C ASP A 388 -11.67 11.10 -36.63
N PRO A 389 -12.29 12.17 -36.07
CA PRO A 389 -11.80 12.85 -34.86
C PRO A 389 -11.93 12.02 -33.56
N ILE A 390 -12.06 10.70 -33.63
CA ILE A 390 -12.16 9.79 -32.46
C ILE A 390 -11.04 10.00 -31.43
N SER A 391 -9.86 10.48 -31.86
CA SER A 391 -8.77 10.84 -30.96
C SER A 391 -9.15 11.88 -29.90
N GLU A 392 -10.18 12.70 -30.14
CA GLU A 392 -10.64 13.73 -29.19
C GLU A 392 -11.18 13.13 -27.89
N VAL A 393 -11.83 11.96 -27.94
CA VAL A 393 -12.24 11.21 -26.73
C VAL A 393 -11.05 10.89 -25.83
N PHE A 394 -9.88 10.73 -26.41
CA PHE A 394 -8.67 10.40 -25.67
C PHE A 394 -7.86 11.63 -25.30
N VAL A 395 -8.32 12.85 -25.55
CA VAL A 395 -7.60 14.03 -25.05
C VAL A 395 -7.88 14.16 -23.55
N PRO A 396 -6.84 14.10 -22.69
CA PRO A 396 -7.05 14.22 -21.25
C PRO A 396 -7.49 15.66 -20.92
N PRO A 397 -8.37 15.86 -19.91
CA PRO A 397 -8.70 17.19 -19.42
C PRO A 397 -7.45 17.96 -18.99
N GLN A 398 -7.44 19.29 -19.22
CA GLN A 398 -6.27 20.13 -18.91
C GLN A 398 -6.10 20.46 -17.42
N ASP A 399 -7.10 20.14 -16.59
CA ASP A 399 -7.00 20.35 -15.16
C ASP A 399 -5.82 19.57 -14.61
N THR A 400 -5.00 20.24 -13.81
CA THR A 400 -3.70 19.71 -13.37
C THR A 400 -3.88 18.38 -12.66
N LEU A 401 -3.60 17.29 -13.38
CA LEU A 401 -3.72 15.95 -12.83
C LEU A 401 -2.58 15.77 -11.82
N ALA A 402 -2.91 15.24 -10.65
CA ALA A 402 -1.92 14.83 -9.68
C ALA A 402 -2.07 13.33 -9.50
N SER A 403 -0.95 12.61 -9.59
CA SER A 403 -0.91 11.16 -9.43
C SER A 403 -0.25 10.81 -8.10
N ARG A 404 -0.83 9.87 -7.33
CA ARG A 404 -0.27 9.47 -6.02
C ARG A 404 -0.03 7.98 -5.94
N VAL A 405 1.08 7.59 -5.32
CA VAL A 405 1.43 6.20 -5.02
C VAL A 405 2.02 6.10 -3.61
N SER A 406 1.63 5.07 -2.88
CA SER A 406 2.04 4.85 -1.49
C SER A 406 2.80 3.54 -1.33
N ILE A 407 3.91 3.56 -0.60
CA ILE A 407 4.74 2.41 -0.29
C ILE A 407 4.67 2.16 1.22
N PRO A 408 4.22 0.99 1.68
CA PRO A 408 4.30 0.65 3.09
C PRO A 408 5.76 0.47 3.53
N LEU A 409 6.09 1.02 4.69
CA LEU A 409 7.37 0.91 5.37
C LEU A 409 7.20 0.24 6.72
N LEU A 410 8.13 -0.65 7.06
CA LEU A 410 8.26 -1.21 8.40
C LEU A 410 9.66 -0.92 8.94
N ILE A 411 9.75 -0.12 9.99
CA ILE A 411 11.01 0.22 10.67
C ILE A 411 11.14 -0.63 11.92
N ARG A 412 12.25 -1.36 12.04
CA ARG A 412 12.61 -2.17 13.20
C ARG A 412 13.85 -1.59 13.86
N ILE A 413 13.74 -1.24 15.14
CA ILE A 413 14.86 -0.69 15.90
C ILE A 413 15.45 -1.77 16.81
N ASN A 414 16.74 -2.01 16.67
CA ASN A 414 17.51 -2.92 17.52
C ASN A 414 18.35 -2.11 18.53
N TYR A 415 18.12 -2.35 19.83
CA TYR A 415 18.92 -1.76 20.91
C TYR A 415 20.10 -2.66 21.27
N PRO A 416 21.33 -2.12 21.35
CA PRO A 416 22.49 -2.92 21.70
C PRO A 416 22.52 -3.28 23.20
N LEU A 417 23.15 -4.42 23.54
CA LEU A 417 23.24 -4.92 24.92
C LEU A 417 24.38 -4.30 25.75
N TYR A 418 25.35 -3.64 25.12
CA TYR A 418 26.53 -3.13 25.83
C TYR A 418 26.25 -2.10 26.95
N PRO A 419 25.21 -1.23 26.89
CA PRO A 419 24.93 -0.33 28.01
C PRO A 419 24.64 -1.09 29.32
N LEU A 420 23.96 -2.24 29.24
CA LEU A 420 23.74 -3.11 30.40
C LEU A 420 25.03 -3.73 30.90
N ILE A 421 25.92 -4.16 30.01
CA ILE A 421 27.19 -4.77 30.39
C ILE A 421 28.02 -3.75 31.18
N ILE A 422 28.02 -2.49 30.75
CA ILE A 422 28.72 -1.39 31.44
C ILE A 422 28.10 -1.13 32.82
N ILE A 423 26.77 -1.01 32.91
CA ILE A 423 26.08 -0.78 34.19
C ILE A 423 26.29 -1.96 35.14
N GLY A 424 26.18 -3.20 34.64
CA GLY A 424 26.42 -4.42 35.39
C GLY A 424 27.86 -4.52 35.89
N ALA A 425 28.84 -4.20 35.03
CA ALA A 425 30.25 -4.14 35.42
C ALA A 425 30.52 -3.07 36.48
N ALA A 426 29.91 -1.89 36.36
CA ALA A 426 30.04 -0.81 37.35
C ALA A 426 29.41 -1.20 38.71
N LEU A 427 28.25 -1.87 38.71
CA LEU A 427 27.62 -2.40 39.91
C LEU A 427 28.47 -3.48 40.58
N LEU A 428 29.02 -4.42 39.80
CA LEU A 428 29.91 -5.46 40.31
C LEU A 428 31.20 -4.87 40.88
N LEU A 429 31.78 -3.87 40.21
CA LEU A 429 32.95 -3.15 40.70
C LEU A 429 32.63 -2.40 42.00
N GLY A 430 31.49 -1.71 42.07
CA GLY A 430 31.03 -1.01 43.26
C GLY A 430 30.81 -1.96 44.45
N LEU A 431 30.17 -3.10 44.22
CA LEU A 431 29.99 -4.15 45.23
C LEU A 431 31.34 -4.72 45.68
N GLY A 432 32.26 -4.95 44.75
CA GLY A 432 33.62 -5.39 45.04
C GLY A 432 34.37 -4.39 45.94
N LEU A 433 34.26 -3.09 45.64
CA LEU A 433 34.86 -2.03 46.46
C LEU A 433 34.23 -1.95 47.86
N ILE A 434 32.91 -2.10 47.97
CA ILE A 434 32.21 -2.15 49.27
C ILE A 434 32.69 -3.36 50.08
N LEU A 435 32.71 -4.56 49.49
CA LEU A 435 33.17 -5.78 50.17
C LEU A 435 34.66 -5.68 50.55
N PHE A 436 35.50 -5.10 49.70
CA PHE A 436 36.90 -4.84 50.00
C PHE A 436 37.06 -3.86 51.17
N ALA A 437 36.31 -2.76 51.19
CA ALA A 437 36.30 -1.81 52.28
C ALA A 437 35.84 -2.47 53.59
N LEU A 438 34.72 -3.20 53.59
CA LEU A 438 34.26 -3.97 54.75
C LEU A 438 35.33 -4.97 55.23
N GLY A 439 35.97 -5.70 54.31
CA GLY A 439 37.04 -6.63 54.64
C GLY A 439 38.28 -5.94 55.23
N PHE A 440 38.63 -4.75 54.75
CA PHE A 440 39.74 -3.96 55.27
C PHE A 440 39.43 -3.38 56.66
N PHE A 441 38.23 -2.83 56.83
CA PHE A 441 37.82 -2.20 58.09
C PHE A 441 37.53 -3.22 59.19
N THR A 442 37.07 -4.43 58.88
CA THR A 442 36.73 -5.48 59.89
C THR A 442 37.94 -6.27 60.43
N ARG A 443 39.14 -6.10 59.86
CA ARG A 443 40.34 -6.82 60.32
C ARG A 443 40.74 -6.42 61.76
N PRO A 444 40.99 -7.38 62.67
CA PRO A 444 41.53 -7.08 63.99
C PRO A 444 42.93 -6.48 63.86
N ARG A 445 43.24 -5.46 64.67
CA ARG A 445 44.57 -4.85 64.77
C ARG A 445 45.09 -4.98 66.19
N ASP A 446 46.39 -5.16 66.30
CA ASP A 446 47.09 -5.22 67.58
C ASP A 446 47.48 -3.79 67.99
N TYR A 447 47.22 -3.45 69.25
CA TYR A 447 47.58 -2.16 69.84
C TYR A 447 48.39 -2.39 71.10
N HIS A 448 49.49 -1.66 71.24
CA HIS A 448 50.35 -1.72 72.41
C HIS A 448 49.94 -0.60 73.38
N ILE A 449 49.44 -0.99 74.56
CA ILE A 449 48.95 -0.06 75.56
C ILE A 449 49.84 -0.18 76.78
N ARG A 450 50.39 0.95 77.23
CA ARG A 450 51.22 1.01 78.43
C ARG A 450 50.32 1.31 79.63
N VAL A 451 50.29 0.40 80.59
CA VAL A 451 49.59 0.53 81.87
C VAL A 451 50.64 0.56 82.96
N ASP A 452 50.77 1.70 83.66
CA ASP A 452 51.72 1.91 84.76
C ASP A 452 53.17 1.50 84.44
N GLY A 453 53.60 1.79 83.21
CA GLY A 453 54.97 1.49 82.73
C GLY A 453 55.14 0.13 82.05
N GLN A 454 54.19 -0.81 82.16
CA GLN A 454 54.23 -2.10 81.47
C GLN A 454 53.41 -2.11 80.18
N VAL A 455 53.95 -2.69 79.10
CA VAL A 455 53.27 -2.75 77.79
C VAL A 455 52.44 -4.02 77.70
N GLN A 456 51.13 -3.86 77.45
CA GLN A 456 50.18 -4.92 77.15
C GLN A 456 49.73 -4.83 75.70
N THR A 457 49.60 -5.97 75.01
CA THR A 457 49.14 -6.01 73.61
C THR A 457 47.68 -6.43 73.55
N CYS A 458 46.83 -5.59 72.98
CA CYS A 458 45.41 -5.86 72.82
C CYS A 458 45.05 -6.02 71.33
N ARG A 459 44.46 -7.16 70.98
CA ARG A 459 43.99 -7.43 69.61
C ARG A 459 42.52 -7.10 69.49
N LEU A 460 42.20 -5.96 68.87
CA LEU A 460 40.84 -5.42 68.85
C LEU A 460 40.26 -5.36 67.43
N LYS A 461 39.06 -5.94 67.26
CA LYS A 461 38.18 -5.66 66.13
C LYS A 461 37.55 -4.25 66.29
N PRO A 462 37.06 -3.63 65.20
CA PRO A 462 36.37 -2.34 65.32
C PRO A 462 35.21 -2.42 66.32
N PHE A 463 35.11 -1.39 67.17
CA PHE A 463 34.12 -1.25 68.25
C PHE A 463 34.19 -2.30 69.36
N GLN A 464 35.15 -3.22 69.31
CA GLN A 464 35.38 -4.18 70.38
C GLN A 464 35.98 -3.47 71.60
N ARG A 465 35.42 -3.77 72.77
CA ARG A 465 35.91 -3.32 74.08
C ARG A 465 36.67 -4.45 74.75
N GLN A 466 37.81 -4.13 75.36
CA GLN A 466 38.57 -5.03 76.22
C GLN A 466 38.91 -4.29 77.51
N GLU A 467 38.90 -4.99 78.64
CA GLU A 467 39.29 -4.40 79.93
C GLU A 467 40.80 -4.55 80.13
N LEU A 468 41.41 -3.54 80.75
CA LEU A 468 42.83 -3.46 81.10
C LEU A 468 43.00 -3.60 82.60
N TYR A 469 44.01 -4.36 83.01
CA TYR A 469 44.29 -4.66 84.42
C TYR A 469 45.76 -4.35 84.75
N CYS A 470 46.05 -3.95 85.99
CA CYS A 470 47.42 -3.71 86.47
C CYS A 470 48.11 -5.03 86.83
N ALA A 471 49.42 -4.97 87.13
CA ALA A 471 50.19 -6.15 87.56
C ALA A 471 49.68 -6.79 88.88
N ALA A 472 48.93 -6.04 89.69
CA ALA A 472 48.28 -6.53 90.91
C ALA A 472 46.90 -7.18 90.65
N GLY A 473 46.40 -7.16 89.40
CA GLY A 473 45.13 -7.79 89.00
C GLY A 473 43.89 -6.87 89.07
N ASP A 474 44.03 -5.63 89.53
CA ASP A 474 42.92 -4.67 89.59
C ASP A 474 42.60 -4.09 88.22
N ARG A 475 41.31 -3.86 87.94
CA ARG A 475 40.86 -3.19 86.71
C ARG A 475 41.26 -1.71 86.74
N VAL A 476 41.95 -1.28 85.68
CA VAL A 476 42.51 0.07 85.55
C VAL A 476 41.71 0.93 84.58
N ALA A 477 41.35 0.39 83.41
CA ALA A 477 40.56 1.08 82.40
C ALA A 477 39.90 0.08 81.43
N GLY A 478 38.97 0.54 80.61
CA GLY A 478 38.57 -0.15 79.40
C GLY A 478 39.30 0.42 78.19
N VAL A 479 39.46 -0.37 77.15
CA VAL A 479 39.94 0.10 75.84
C VAL A 479 38.95 -0.30 74.76
N ARG A 480 38.59 0.64 73.88
CA ARG A 480 37.70 0.39 72.75
C ARG A 480 38.35 0.88 71.47
N ARG A 481 38.29 0.07 70.41
CA ARG A 481 38.74 0.50 69.08
C ARG A 481 37.63 1.29 68.35
N GLY A 482 37.93 2.50 67.90
CA GLY A 482 37.10 3.28 66.96
C GLY A 482 37.43 2.99 65.49
N LEU A 483 36.96 3.83 64.57
CA LEU A 483 37.22 3.65 63.12
C LEU A 483 38.70 3.90 62.75
N THR A 484 39.34 4.87 63.40
CA THR A 484 40.70 5.34 63.05
C THR A 484 41.73 5.20 64.18
N GLY A 485 41.30 4.87 65.40
CA GLY A 485 42.18 4.81 66.57
C GLY A 485 41.57 4.07 67.74
N VAL A 486 42.23 4.15 68.89
CA VAL A 486 41.84 3.49 70.14
C VAL A 486 41.51 4.54 71.19
N GLU A 487 40.41 4.31 71.90
CA GLU A 487 39.89 5.17 72.95
C GLU A 487 39.98 4.44 74.29
N ILE A 488 40.51 5.13 75.31
CA ILE A 488 40.55 4.64 76.69
C ILE A 488 39.23 5.07 77.36
N LEU A 489 38.53 4.10 77.94
CA LEU A 489 37.25 4.28 78.60
C LEU A 489 37.41 4.11 80.11
N ASP A 490 36.80 5.00 80.87
CA ASP A 490 36.70 4.92 82.35
C ASP A 490 38.07 4.69 83.06
N PRO A 491 39.08 5.56 82.87
CA PRO A 491 40.35 5.42 83.56
C PRO A 491 40.18 5.66 85.07
N LYS A 492 40.70 4.75 85.89
CA LYS A 492 40.67 4.85 87.35
C LYS A 492 41.73 5.83 87.86
N GLU A 493 41.35 6.74 88.77
CA GLU A 493 42.27 7.75 89.33
C GLU A 493 43.49 7.10 90.00
N GLY A 494 44.67 7.68 89.75
CA GLY A 494 45.96 7.20 90.29
C GLY A 494 46.77 6.27 89.37
N HIS A 495 46.19 5.81 88.26
CA HIS A 495 46.87 4.97 87.26
C HIS A 495 47.14 5.74 85.95
N ARG A 496 48.24 5.42 85.27
CA ARG A 496 48.62 6.04 84.00
C ARG A 496 48.48 5.04 82.86
N VAL A 497 47.53 5.31 81.96
CA VAL A 497 47.28 4.50 80.77
C VAL A 497 47.59 5.32 79.51
N GLU A 498 48.51 4.83 78.69
CA GLU A 498 48.93 5.51 77.45
C GLU A 498 48.88 4.55 76.27
N VAL A 499 48.27 4.99 75.17
CA VAL A 499 48.34 4.27 73.89
C VAL A 499 49.70 4.55 73.26
N THR A 500 50.50 3.51 73.07
CA THR A 500 51.76 3.62 72.33
C THR A 500 51.47 3.18 70.89
N GLN A 501 51.51 4.12 69.94
CA GLN A 501 51.25 3.80 68.53
C GLN A 501 52.31 2.88 67.93
#